data_AF-A0A2M8KFM6-F1
#
_entry.id   AF-A0A2M8KFM6-F1
#
_cell.length_a   1.000
_cell.length_b   1.000
_cell.length_c   1.000
_cell.angle_alpha   90.00
_cell.angle_beta   90.00
_cell.angle_gamma   90.00
#
_symmetry.space_group_name_H-M   'P 1'
#
loop_
_entity.id
_entity.type
_entity.pdbx_description
1 polymer ?
#
loop_
_entity_poly.entity_id
_entity_poly.type
_entity_poly.pdbx_seq_one_letter_code
_entity_poly.pdbx_strand_id
1 'polypeptide(L)'
;MKQKLTSSLLFLMILSFIFVETTGVSESKSGVKDLQIVFQKNVGSKLLISKESSYSFIKEDIVQELYLKKILKDALVKILSLKDANQSQCLVYVDRNPEKQVIVAGFFDVRRQSITIIGIDKVSTGNQKRRGYFITPVGIFEHSRDYQALGTKNDKGWRGLGAKGSRVWDFGWRTTFNKKGEEVDIRLLMHATDPDFGESRLGRVASKGCVRISGKLNRFLDKYKILDGRGKYLMVGDSRLFNKS
;
A
#
# COMPACT_ATOMS: atom_id res chain seq x y z
N MET A 1 -10.43 36.04 59.19
CA MET A 1 -11.39 35.93 58.06
C MET A 1 -10.59 36.04 56.76
N LYS A 2 -10.11 34.92 56.21
CA LYS A 2 -10.67 34.15 55.07
C LYS A 2 -10.66 34.91 53.73
N GLN A 3 -9.67 34.55 52.91
CA GLN A 3 -9.56 34.77 51.47
C GLN A 3 -10.84 34.37 50.71
N LYS A 4 -11.17 35.12 49.66
CA LYS A 4 -11.78 34.60 48.43
C LYS A 4 -11.25 35.38 47.23
N LEU A 5 -10.32 34.78 46.48
CA LEU A 5 -10.16 35.06 45.06
C LEU A 5 -11.35 34.40 44.35
N THR A 6 -12.09 35.17 43.55
CA THR A 6 -13.11 34.61 42.65
C THR A 6 -12.95 35.19 41.25
N SER A 7 -12.55 34.30 40.32
CA SER A 7 -13.18 34.12 39.01
C SER A 7 -13.28 35.34 38.08
N SER A 8 -12.17 35.70 37.42
CA SER A 8 -12.21 36.43 36.15
C SER A 8 -11.17 35.93 35.13
N LEU A 9 -10.63 34.73 35.32
CA LEU A 9 -9.73 34.07 34.36
C LEU A 9 -10.38 32.89 33.62
N LEU A 10 -11.71 32.74 33.74
CA LEU A 10 -12.46 31.62 33.15
C LEU A 10 -13.26 32.02 31.89
N PHE A 11 -12.83 33.06 31.18
CA PHE A 11 -13.48 33.49 29.93
C PHE A 11 -12.56 33.50 28.69
N LEU A 12 -11.35 32.96 28.80
CA LEU A 12 -10.38 32.86 27.69
C LEU A 12 -9.93 31.43 27.35
N MET A 13 -10.65 30.40 27.81
CA MET A 13 -10.28 29.00 27.60
C MET A 13 -11.33 28.12 26.91
N ILE A 14 -12.32 28.71 26.23
CA ILE A 14 -13.31 27.92 25.47
C ILE A 14 -13.65 28.63 24.15
N LEU A 15 -12.67 28.77 23.25
CA LEU A 15 -12.94 29.06 21.83
C LEU A 15 -11.72 28.77 20.93
N SER A 16 -11.05 27.65 21.18
CA SER A 16 -9.98 27.14 20.31
C SER A 16 -10.13 25.63 20.08
N PHE A 17 -11.37 25.16 19.90
CA PHE A 17 -11.65 23.85 19.33
C PHE A 17 -12.88 23.99 18.46
N ILE A 18 -12.64 24.31 17.18
CA ILE A 18 -13.27 23.74 15.97
C ILE A 18 -12.55 24.44 14.81
N PHE A 19 -11.35 23.96 14.52
CA PHE A 19 -10.85 23.94 13.15
C PHE A 19 -10.64 22.45 12.85
N VAL A 20 -11.66 21.81 12.29
CA VAL A 20 -11.48 20.54 11.61
C VAL A 20 -10.83 20.90 10.27
N GLU A 21 -9.53 21.10 10.33
CA GLU A 21 -8.69 21.14 9.16
C GLU A 21 -8.68 19.70 8.60
N THR A 22 -9.36 19.50 7.47
CA THR A 22 -9.35 18.25 6.71
C THR A 22 -8.00 18.07 6.01
N THR A 23 -6.91 18.04 6.78
CA THR A 23 -5.54 18.04 6.27
C THR A 23 -4.73 16.93 6.91
N GLY A 24 -4.46 15.89 6.13
CA GLY A 24 -3.37 14.95 6.38
C GLY A 24 -3.58 13.97 7.53
N VAL A 25 -3.24 12.71 7.29
CA VAL A 25 -2.95 11.77 8.38
C VAL A 25 -1.92 12.42 9.30
N SER A 26 -2.20 12.56 10.61
CA SER A 26 -1.18 13.03 11.53
C SER A 26 0.00 12.03 11.48
N GLU A 27 1.19 12.51 11.13
CA GLU A 27 2.43 11.72 11.04
C GLU A 27 2.96 11.27 12.44
N SER A 28 2.06 11.18 13.43
CA SER A 28 2.35 10.74 14.79
C SER A 28 2.12 9.23 14.93
N LYS A 29 2.75 8.60 15.94
CA LYS A 29 2.49 7.20 16.31
C LYS A 29 0.99 6.91 16.57
N SER A 30 0.23 7.92 17.03
CA SER A 30 -1.22 7.78 17.24
C SER A 30 -1.93 7.60 15.90
N GLY A 31 -1.60 8.43 14.91
CA GLY A 31 -2.20 8.35 13.58
C GLY A 31 -1.95 7.01 12.88
N VAL A 32 -0.77 6.42 13.05
CA VAL A 32 -0.47 5.08 12.48
C VAL A 32 -1.34 3.99 13.11
N LYS A 33 -1.56 4.03 14.44
CA LYS A 33 -2.43 3.06 15.12
C LYS A 33 -3.88 3.18 14.66
N ASP A 34 -4.37 4.41 14.49
CA ASP A 34 -5.72 4.65 13.99
C ASP A 34 -5.88 4.10 12.57
N LEU A 35 -4.87 4.28 11.71
CA LEU A 35 -4.85 3.69 10.38
C LEU A 35 -4.84 2.16 10.41
N GLN A 36 -4.11 1.53 11.33
CA GLN A 36 -4.12 0.07 11.50
C GLN A 36 -5.51 -0.43 11.89
N ILE A 37 -6.17 0.22 12.84
CA ILE A 37 -7.54 -0.13 13.29
C ILE A 37 -8.53 -0.01 12.12
N VAL A 38 -8.46 1.09 11.39
CA VAL A 38 -9.32 1.33 10.23
C VAL A 38 -9.03 0.33 9.11
N PHE A 39 -7.76 0.01 8.84
CA PHE A 39 -7.37 -0.98 7.84
C PHE A 39 -7.95 -2.35 8.19
N GLN A 40 -7.76 -2.78 9.44
CA GLN A 40 -8.30 -4.02 9.98
C GLN A 40 -9.82 -4.11 9.76
N LYS A 41 -10.54 -3.04 10.07
CA LYS A 41 -12.01 -2.98 9.95
C LYS A 41 -12.49 -2.99 8.50
N ASN A 42 -11.83 -2.27 7.59
CA ASN A 42 -12.38 -1.96 6.27
C ASN A 42 -11.79 -2.80 5.13
N VAL A 43 -10.53 -3.22 5.25
CA VAL A 43 -9.85 -4.10 4.28
C VAL A 43 -9.91 -5.54 4.77
N GLY A 44 -9.56 -5.75 6.05
CA GLY A 44 -9.42 -7.05 6.68
C GLY A 44 -8.00 -7.57 6.57
N SER A 45 -7.34 -7.84 7.70
CA SER A 45 -6.08 -8.58 7.69
C SER A 45 -6.37 -10.07 7.71
N LYS A 46 -5.72 -10.82 6.82
CA LYS A 46 -5.64 -12.29 6.90
C LYS A 46 -4.24 -12.82 7.17
N LEU A 47 -3.22 -11.96 7.25
CA LEU A 47 -1.95 -12.34 7.86
C LEU A 47 -1.99 -11.95 9.34
N LEU A 48 -2.32 -12.96 10.15
CA LEU A 48 -2.34 -12.90 11.61
C LEU A 48 -0.93 -12.64 12.11
N ILE A 49 -0.73 -11.59 12.89
CA ILE A 49 0.27 -11.65 13.96
C ILE A 49 -0.38 -12.59 14.98
N SER A 50 0.00 -13.86 14.97
CA SER A 50 -0.54 -14.84 15.90
C SER A 50 -0.23 -14.41 17.33
N LYS A 51 -1.28 -14.32 18.16
CA LYS A 51 -1.13 -14.46 19.61
C LYS A 51 -1.08 -15.97 19.89
N GLU A 52 0.06 -16.40 20.41
CA GLU A 52 0.35 -17.64 21.14
C GLU A 52 -0.11 -19.01 20.59
N SER A 53 0.89 -19.90 20.50
CA SER A 53 0.89 -21.34 20.83
C SER A 53 0.88 -22.39 19.70
N SER A 54 1.71 -23.42 19.96
CA SER A 54 1.97 -24.71 19.29
C SER A 54 3.05 -24.76 18.17
N TYR A 55 4.02 -25.67 18.37
CA TYR A 55 5.34 -25.73 17.72
C TYR A 55 5.32 -25.90 16.18
N SER A 56 4.24 -26.41 15.59
CA SER A 56 4.07 -26.48 14.13
C SER A 56 3.66 -25.12 13.53
N PHE A 57 2.91 -24.30 14.28
CA PHE A 57 2.54 -22.93 13.89
C PHE A 57 3.71 -21.96 14.08
N ILE A 58 4.56 -22.19 15.09
CA ILE A 58 5.77 -21.39 15.31
C ILE A 58 6.66 -21.34 14.05
N LYS A 59 6.77 -22.43 13.28
CA LYS A 59 7.59 -22.45 12.07
C LYS A 59 6.99 -21.60 10.95
N GLU A 60 5.67 -21.64 10.75
CA GLU A 60 5.00 -20.81 9.75
C GLU A 60 5.03 -19.33 10.12
N ASP A 61 4.84 -19.01 11.41
CA ASP A 61 4.93 -17.66 11.94
C ASP A 61 6.36 -17.11 11.81
N ILE A 62 7.39 -17.90 12.13
CA ILE A 62 8.80 -17.51 11.93
C ILE A 62 9.10 -17.32 10.43
N VAL A 63 8.65 -18.22 9.55
CA VAL A 63 8.88 -18.09 8.10
C VAL A 63 8.20 -16.83 7.57
N GLN A 64 6.99 -16.53 8.04
CA GLN A 64 6.25 -15.33 7.68
C GLN A 64 6.92 -14.07 8.23
N GLU A 65 7.39 -14.08 9.49
CA GLU A 65 8.14 -12.98 10.10
C GLU A 65 9.44 -12.71 9.35
N LEU A 66 10.22 -13.76 9.04
CA LEU A 66 11.45 -13.65 8.24
C LEU A 66 11.16 -13.11 6.85
N TYR A 67 10.07 -13.57 6.21
CA TYR A 67 9.63 -13.04 4.93
C TYR A 67 9.28 -11.54 5.00
N LEU A 68 8.48 -11.14 5.99
CA LEU A 68 8.11 -9.74 6.21
C LEU A 68 9.34 -8.88 6.48
N LYS A 69 10.27 -9.34 7.32
CA LYS A 69 11.55 -8.66 7.56
C LYS A 69 12.33 -8.43 6.27
N LYS A 70 12.36 -9.41 5.36
CA LYS A 70 13.06 -9.27 4.07
C LYS A 70 12.41 -8.22 3.17
N ILE A 71 11.09 -8.26 2.97
CA ILE A 71 10.42 -7.26 2.13
C ILE A 71 10.46 -5.86 2.75
N LEU A 72 10.39 -5.74 4.08
CA LEU A 72 10.52 -4.46 4.77
C LEU A 72 11.94 -3.91 4.69
N LYS A 73 12.97 -4.77 4.73
CA LYS A 73 14.35 -4.35 4.47
C LYS A 73 14.50 -3.81 3.05
N ASP A 74 13.94 -4.49 2.05
CA ASP A 74 13.97 -4.02 0.67
C ASP A 74 13.18 -2.69 0.49
N ALA A 75 12.02 -2.56 1.13
CA ALA A 75 11.25 -1.32 1.17
C ALA A 75 12.04 -0.18 1.85
N LEU A 76 12.75 -0.48 2.94
CA LEU A 76 13.56 0.49 3.67
C LEU A 76 14.74 0.99 2.82
N VAL A 77 15.44 0.09 2.13
CA VAL A 77 16.51 0.47 1.18
C VAL A 77 15.95 1.37 0.08
N LYS A 78 14.77 1.04 -0.47
CA LYS A 78 14.12 1.84 -1.50
C LYS A 78 13.74 3.23 -1.00
N ILE A 79 13.03 3.33 0.13
CA ILE A 79 12.62 4.64 0.64
C ILE A 79 13.81 5.51 1.01
N LEU A 80 14.86 4.94 1.61
CA LEU A 80 16.08 5.70 1.96
C LEU A 80 16.86 6.18 0.72
N SER A 81 16.63 5.61 -0.46
CA SER A 81 17.22 6.07 -1.72
C SER A 81 16.50 7.28 -2.33
N LEU A 82 15.32 7.64 -1.81
CA LEU A 82 14.57 8.79 -2.28
C LEU A 82 15.15 10.11 -1.77
N LYS A 83 15.07 11.16 -2.58
CA LYS A 83 15.56 12.50 -2.21
C LYS A 83 14.77 13.11 -1.04
N ASP A 84 13.50 12.73 -0.88
CA ASP A 84 12.60 13.21 0.17
C ASP A 84 12.50 12.24 1.37
N ALA A 85 13.43 11.29 1.49
CA ALA A 85 13.56 10.39 2.65
C ALA A 85 13.96 11.11 3.97
N ASN A 86 13.97 12.44 3.98
CA ASN A 86 14.28 13.27 5.14
C ASN A 86 13.06 13.53 6.05
N GLN A 87 11.88 13.06 5.66
CA GLN A 87 10.64 13.22 6.40
C GLN A 87 9.88 11.90 6.50
N SER A 88 9.13 11.75 7.59
CA SER A 88 8.24 10.62 7.77
C SER A 88 7.14 10.65 6.71
N GLN A 89 6.75 9.49 6.21
CA GLN A 89 5.78 9.41 5.12
C GLN A 89 5.15 8.01 5.03
N CYS A 90 3.95 7.96 4.47
CA CYS A 90 3.33 6.69 4.10
C CYS A 90 4.01 6.11 2.84
N LEU A 91 3.92 4.80 2.68
CA LEU A 91 4.43 4.09 1.50
C LEU A 91 3.53 2.92 1.14
N VAL A 92 3.60 2.51 -0.13
CA VAL A 92 3.04 1.26 -0.61
C VAL A 92 4.14 0.42 -1.23
N TYR A 93 4.27 -0.81 -0.75
CA TYR A 93 5.23 -1.78 -1.23
C TYR A 93 4.54 -3.02 -1.79
N VAL A 94 4.94 -3.48 -2.98
CA VAL A 94 4.44 -4.67 -3.64
C VAL A 94 5.56 -5.69 -3.78
N ASP A 95 5.36 -6.90 -3.28
CA ASP A 95 6.18 -8.05 -3.64
C ASP A 95 5.54 -8.78 -4.82
N ARG A 96 6.15 -8.65 -6.00
CA ARG A 96 5.67 -9.29 -7.23
C ARG A 96 6.00 -10.78 -7.30
N ASN A 97 6.65 -11.38 -6.30
CA ASN A 97 6.95 -12.81 -6.27
C ASN A 97 5.67 -13.62 -6.56
N PRO A 98 5.66 -14.52 -7.57
CA PRO A 98 4.49 -15.30 -7.94
C PRO A 98 3.89 -16.14 -6.82
N GLU A 99 4.71 -16.56 -5.85
CA GLU A 99 4.30 -17.39 -4.70
C GLU A 99 3.78 -16.56 -3.52
N LYS A 100 3.96 -15.24 -3.55
CA LYS A 100 3.63 -14.34 -2.43
C LYS A 100 2.51 -13.37 -2.78
N GLN A 101 2.70 -12.56 -3.83
CA GLN A 101 1.70 -11.62 -4.32
C GLN A 101 1.09 -10.77 -3.19
N VAL A 102 1.96 -10.07 -2.47
CA VAL A 102 1.64 -9.28 -1.28
C VAL A 102 1.78 -7.78 -1.57
N ILE A 103 0.85 -6.99 -1.05
CA ILE A 103 0.99 -5.53 -0.97
C ILE A 103 0.93 -5.09 0.48
N VAL A 104 1.81 -4.16 0.86
CA VAL A 104 1.95 -3.59 2.20
C VAL A 104 1.70 -2.10 2.10
N ALA A 105 0.77 -1.59 2.91
CA ALA A 105 0.73 -0.18 3.26
C ALA A 105 1.55 0.01 4.53
N GLY A 106 2.48 0.96 4.53
CA GLY A 106 3.40 1.20 5.63
C GLY A 106 3.58 2.68 5.94
N PHE A 107 4.17 2.95 7.09
CA PHE A 107 4.61 4.27 7.51
C PHE A 107 6.10 4.24 7.83
N PHE A 108 6.88 5.06 7.13
CA PHE A 108 8.28 5.26 7.40
C PHE A 108 8.47 6.37 8.43
N ASP A 109 9.13 6.05 9.54
CA ASP A 109 9.56 7.01 10.57
C ASP A 109 11.02 7.37 10.31
N VAL A 110 11.27 8.58 9.83
CA VAL A 110 12.62 9.04 9.47
C VAL A 110 13.57 9.03 10.67
N ARG A 111 13.07 9.32 11.89
CA ARG A 111 13.91 9.40 13.09
C ARG A 111 14.40 8.03 13.53
N ARG A 112 13.58 7.00 13.30
CA ARG A 112 13.94 5.60 13.64
C ARG A 112 14.49 4.83 12.45
N GLN A 113 14.45 5.41 11.25
CA GLN A 113 14.73 4.73 9.98
C GLN A 113 14.05 3.34 9.92
N SER A 114 12.76 3.30 10.29
CA SER A 114 12.01 2.05 10.34
C SER A 114 10.63 2.19 9.72
N ILE A 115 10.11 1.07 9.24
CA ILE A 115 8.78 0.99 8.64
C ILE A 115 7.85 0.29 9.62
N THR A 116 6.75 0.95 9.98
CA THR A 116 5.62 0.34 10.68
C THR A 116 4.58 -0.07 9.66
N ILE A 117 4.17 -1.34 9.67
CA ILE A 117 3.10 -1.83 8.78
C ILE A 117 1.76 -1.24 9.23
N ILE A 118 1.06 -0.57 8.32
CA ILE A 118 -0.34 -0.15 8.50
C ILE A 118 -1.27 -1.32 8.20
N GLY A 119 -0.99 -2.06 7.13
CA GLY A 119 -1.78 -3.21 6.74
C GLY A 119 -1.21 -3.96 5.54
N ILE A 120 -1.72 -5.17 5.34
CA ILE A 120 -1.30 -6.08 4.27
C ILE A 120 -2.54 -6.59 3.55
N ASP A 121 -2.48 -6.67 2.22
CA ASP A 121 -3.51 -7.30 1.39
C ASP A 121 -2.88 -8.17 0.30
N LYS A 122 -3.72 -8.93 -0.40
CA LYS A 122 -3.34 -9.63 -1.63
C LYS A 122 -3.27 -8.66 -2.80
N VAL A 123 -2.34 -8.91 -3.71
CA VAL A 123 -2.21 -8.18 -4.98
C VAL A 123 -2.14 -9.15 -6.15
N SER A 124 -2.32 -8.67 -7.36
CA SER A 124 -2.09 -9.43 -8.59
C SER A 124 -1.21 -8.62 -9.53
N THR A 125 0.00 -9.12 -9.78
CA THR A 125 0.97 -8.51 -10.69
C THR A 125 1.00 -9.20 -12.06
N GLY A 126 1.90 -8.71 -12.92
CA GLY A 126 2.08 -9.15 -14.29
C GLY A 126 2.42 -10.63 -14.45
N ASN A 127 1.77 -11.31 -15.40
CA ASN A 127 2.03 -12.71 -15.73
C ASN A 127 2.75 -12.85 -17.07
N GLN A 128 4.08 -12.73 -17.08
CA GLN A 128 4.86 -12.87 -18.31
C GLN A 128 4.71 -14.24 -19.00
N LYS A 129 4.22 -15.29 -18.33
CA LYS A 129 4.04 -16.61 -18.97
C LYS A 129 2.88 -16.62 -19.97
N ARG A 130 1.95 -15.66 -19.90
CA ARG A 130 0.80 -15.57 -20.79
C ARG A 130 1.11 -14.71 -22.02
N ARG A 131 0.66 -15.14 -23.21
CA ARG A 131 0.85 -14.38 -24.46
C ARG A 131 0.24 -12.97 -24.34
N GLY A 132 1.02 -11.95 -24.67
CA GLY A 132 0.61 -10.53 -24.59
C GLY A 132 0.53 -9.96 -23.17
N TYR A 133 1.18 -10.62 -22.21
CA TYR A 133 1.29 -10.19 -20.83
C TYR A 133 2.78 -10.01 -20.48
N PHE A 134 3.04 -9.10 -19.56
CA PHE A 134 4.40 -8.69 -19.17
C PHE A 134 4.61 -8.88 -17.69
N ILE A 135 5.86 -8.90 -17.23
CA ILE A 135 6.17 -8.85 -15.81
C ILE A 135 5.94 -7.42 -15.28
N THR A 136 5.47 -7.26 -14.05
CA THR A 136 5.43 -5.92 -13.42
C THR A 136 6.87 -5.50 -13.09
N PRO A 137 7.36 -4.33 -13.50
CA PRO A 137 8.75 -3.91 -13.25
C PRO A 137 9.04 -3.77 -11.75
N VAL A 138 10.31 -3.99 -11.37
CA VAL A 138 10.83 -3.78 -10.00
C VAL A 138 11.48 -2.40 -9.96
N GLY A 139 11.29 -1.67 -8.87
CA GLY A 139 11.82 -0.32 -8.72
C GLY A 139 10.99 0.56 -7.80
N ILE A 140 11.19 1.86 -7.93
CA ILE A 140 10.41 2.90 -7.25
C ILE A 140 9.79 3.78 -8.33
N PHE A 141 8.48 3.95 -8.28
CA PHE A 141 7.74 4.62 -9.33
C PHE A 141 6.90 5.75 -8.73
N GLU A 142 7.18 6.97 -9.15
CA GLU A 142 6.34 8.12 -8.84
C GLU A 142 5.07 8.09 -9.70
N HIS A 143 3.89 8.29 -9.10
CA HIS A 143 2.68 8.47 -9.90
C HIS A 143 2.65 9.89 -10.49
N SER A 144 2.25 9.99 -11.75
CA SER A 144 2.31 11.22 -12.54
C SER A 144 0.93 11.82 -12.83
N ARG A 145 -0.11 10.97 -12.85
CA ARG A 145 -1.50 11.34 -13.10
C ARG A 145 -2.41 10.33 -12.42
N ASP A 146 -3.51 10.80 -11.88
CA ASP A 146 -4.52 9.92 -11.31
C ASP A 146 -5.87 10.22 -11.94
N TYR A 147 -6.71 9.20 -12.03
CA TYR A 147 -8.06 9.33 -12.54
C TYR A 147 -8.99 8.31 -11.88
N GLN A 148 -10.29 8.52 -12.02
CA GLN A 148 -11.30 7.60 -11.53
C GLN A 148 -11.72 6.63 -12.64
N ALA A 149 -11.83 5.35 -12.30
CA ALA A 149 -12.37 4.35 -13.18
C ALA A 149 -13.83 4.68 -13.51
N LEU A 150 -14.20 4.56 -14.79
CA LEU A 150 -15.58 4.74 -15.23
C LEU A 150 -16.50 3.56 -14.85
N GLY A 151 -15.92 2.42 -14.49
CA GLY A 151 -16.65 1.19 -14.20
C GLY A 151 -17.19 0.48 -15.44
N THR A 152 -16.65 0.80 -16.63
CA THR A 152 -17.05 0.22 -17.91
C THR A 152 -16.72 -1.26 -17.96
N LYS A 153 -17.69 -2.07 -18.40
CA LYS A 153 -17.51 -3.50 -18.66
C LYS A 153 -16.94 -3.69 -20.07
N ASN A 154 -16.02 -4.62 -20.24
CA ASN A 154 -15.66 -5.12 -21.56
C ASN A 154 -16.70 -6.15 -22.06
N ASP A 155 -16.49 -6.70 -23.25
CA ASP A 155 -17.36 -7.71 -23.89
C ASP A 155 -17.58 -8.97 -23.05
N LYS A 156 -16.74 -9.20 -22.03
CA LYS A 156 -16.84 -10.32 -21.08
C LYS A 156 -17.50 -9.92 -19.76
N GLY A 157 -18.11 -8.73 -19.68
CA GLY A 157 -18.73 -8.19 -18.49
C GLY A 157 -17.74 -7.69 -17.42
N TRP A 158 -16.44 -7.68 -17.71
CA TRP A 158 -15.39 -7.38 -16.73
C TRP A 158 -15.05 -5.89 -16.69
N ARG A 159 -15.03 -5.29 -15.49
CA ARG A 159 -14.58 -3.90 -15.28
C ARG A 159 -13.07 -3.84 -15.11
N GLY A 160 -12.37 -3.50 -16.20
CA GLY A 160 -10.90 -3.59 -16.29
C GLY A 160 -10.15 -2.87 -15.18
N LEU A 161 -10.65 -1.69 -14.77
CA LEU A 161 -10.05 -0.81 -13.76
C LEU A 161 -10.82 -0.81 -12.42
N GLY A 162 -11.73 -1.78 -12.23
CA GLY A 162 -12.58 -1.90 -11.05
C GLY A 162 -13.89 -1.12 -11.15
N ALA A 163 -14.57 -0.97 -10.01
CA ALA A 163 -15.87 -0.30 -9.92
C ALA A 163 -15.77 1.19 -10.29
N LYS A 164 -16.88 1.79 -10.73
CA LYS A 164 -16.97 3.23 -10.99
C LYS A 164 -16.51 4.02 -9.75
N GLY A 165 -15.66 5.03 -9.96
CA GLY A 165 -15.10 5.87 -8.89
C GLY A 165 -13.85 5.30 -8.22
N SER A 166 -13.44 4.06 -8.53
CA SER A 166 -12.16 3.52 -8.02
C SER A 166 -11.00 4.36 -8.54
N ARG A 167 -10.04 4.69 -7.67
CA ARG A 167 -8.87 5.47 -8.07
C ARG A 167 -7.91 4.59 -8.88
N VAL A 168 -7.34 5.18 -9.92
CA VAL A 168 -6.27 4.59 -10.71
C VAL A 168 -5.05 5.49 -10.55
N TRP A 169 -3.97 4.93 -10.02
CA TRP A 169 -2.68 5.59 -9.95
C TRP A 169 -1.87 5.23 -11.19
N ASP A 170 -1.47 6.24 -11.96
CA ASP A 170 -0.70 6.09 -13.19
C ASP A 170 0.77 6.44 -12.98
N PHE A 171 1.61 5.41 -13.06
CA PHE A 171 3.05 5.52 -12.87
C PHE A 171 3.80 5.73 -14.19
N GLY A 172 3.07 6.03 -15.28
CA GLY A 172 3.63 6.34 -16.59
C GLY A 172 4.17 5.11 -17.33
N TRP A 173 4.91 5.39 -18.40
CA TRP A 173 5.59 4.37 -19.19
C TRP A 173 6.81 3.85 -18.46
N ARG A 174 6.94 2.52 -18.38
CA ARG A 174 8.03 1.81 -17.73
C ARG A 174 8.48 0.65 -18.59
N THR A 175 9.80 0.53 -18.74
CA THR A 175 10.43 -0.60 -19.39
C THR A 175 10.35 -1.83 -18.49
N THR A 176 10.02 -2.96 -19.09
CA THR A 176 9.97 -4.27 -18.43
C THR A 176 10.32 -5.35 -19.44
N PHE A 177 10.14 -6.62 -19.07
CA PHE A 177 10.48 -7.75 -19.91
C PHE A 177 9.25 -8.59 -20.27
N ASN A 178 9.24 -9.09 -21.51
CA ASN A 178 8.27 -10.09 -21.94
C ASN A 178 8.76 -11.52 -21.61
N LYS A 179 8.00 -12.53 -22.04
CA LYS A 179 8.33 -13.95 -21.80
C LYS A 179 9.68 -14.41 -22.36
N LYS A 180 10.20 -13.73 -23.38
CA LYS A 180 11.47 -14.01 -24.05
C LYS A 180 12.65 -13.23 -23.46
N GLY A 181 12.40 -12.37 -22.46
CA GLY A 181 13.42 -11.48 -21.92
C GLY A 181 13.70 -10.25 -22.79
N GLU A 182 12.86 -9.97 -23.79
CA GLU A 182 12.97 -8.75 -24.60
C GLU A 182 12.38 -7.57 -23.81
N GLU A 183 13.04 -6.42 -23.89
CA GLU A 183 12.54 -5.17 -23.31
C GLU A 183 11.27 -4.71 -24.01
N VAL A 184 10.33 -4.20 -23.21
CA VAL A 184 9.05 -3.67 -23.67
C VAL A 184 8.57 -2.59 -22.75
N ASP A 185 8.03 -1.52 -23.31
CA ASP A 185 7.40 -0.46 -22.54
C ASP A 185 5.95 -0.78 -22.25
N ILE A 186 5.58 -0.67 -20.98
CA ILE A 186 4.21 -0.79 -20.51
C ILE A 186 3.81 0.48 -19.77
N ARG A 187 2.52 0.82 -19.81
CA ARG A 187 1.97 1.83 -18.91
C ARG A 187 1.67 1.17 -17.57
N LEU A 188 2.46 1.49 -16.54
CA LEU A 188 2.33 0.90 -15.22
C LEU A 188 1.18 1.59 -14.46
N LEU A 189 0.15 0.83 -14.15
CA LEU A 189 -1.00 1.29 -13.38
C LEU A 189 -1.13 0.49 -12.09
N MET A 190 -1.55 1.14 -11.01
CA MET A 190 -2.15 0.47 -9.86
C MET A 190 -3.64 0.81 -9.78
N HIS A 191 -4.50 -0.21 -9.69
CA HIS A 191 -5.95 -0.01 -9.71
C HIS A 191 -6.71 -1.13 -9.01
N ALA A 192 -7.97 -0.86 -8.65
CA ALA A 192 -8.88 -1.87 -8.13
C ALA A 192 -9.16 -2.97 -9.17
N THR A 193 -9.34 -4.19 -8.71
CA THR A 193 -9.81 -5.31 -9.53
C THR A 193 -11.32 -5.23 -9.74
N ASP A 194 -11.84 -5.99 -10.70
CA ASP A 194 -13.29 -6.11 -10.89
C ASP A 194 -13.93 -6.71 -9.62
N PRO A 195 -14.96 -6.06 -9.05
CA PRO A 195 -15.54 -6.49 -7.77
C PRO A 195 -16.30 -7.82 -7.85
N ASP A 196 -16.83 -8.16 -9.02
CA ASP A 196 -17.74 -9.31 -9.19
C ASP A 196 -16.94 -10.58 -9.52
N PHE A 197 -15.92 -10.46 -10.36
CA PHE A 197 -15.16 -11.59 -10.91
C PHE A 197 -13.67 -11.57 -10.55
N GLY A 198 -13.14 -10.43 -10.13
CA GLY A 198 -11.70 -10.20 -9.99
C GLY A 198 -11.14 -10.30 -8.59
N GLU A 199 -11.92 -9.98 -7.56
CA GLU A 199 -11.50 -9.99 -6.15
C GLU A 199 -11.05 -11.38 -5.70
N SER A 200 -11.82 -12.42 -6.02
CA SER A 200 -11.50 -13.80 -5.67
C SER A 200 -10.22 -14.34 -6.32
N ARG A 201 -9.70 -13.63 -7.34
CA ARG A 201 -8.51 -14.01 -8.11
C ARG A 201 -7.23 -13.30 -7.64
N LEU A 202 -7.31 -12.39 -6.67
CA LEU A 202 -6.16 -11.73 -6.09
C LEU A 202 -5.23 -12.73 -5.36
N GLY A 203 -3.94 -12.39 -5.29
CA GLY A 203 -2.89 -13.26 -4.75
C GLY A 203 -2.26 -14.16 -5.81
N ARG A 204 -2.41 -13.84 -7.09
CA ARG A 204 -1.87 -14.60 -8.24
C ARG A 204 -1.33 -13.66 -9.32
N VAL A 205 -0.32 -14.10 -10.07
CA VAL A 205 0.15 -13.41 -11.28
C VAL A 205 -0.92 -13.50 -12.37
N ALA A 206 -1.64 -12.41 -12.62
CA ALA A 206 -2.84 -12.43 -13.46
C ALA A 206 -3.13 -11.11 -14.20
N SER A 207 -2.28 -10.10 -14.05
CA SER A 207 -2.41 -8.84 -14.79
C SER A 207 -1.54 -8.84 -16.05
N LYS A 208 -1.79 -7.89 -16.96
CA LYS A 208 -0.94 -7.64 -18.14
C LYS A 208 0.33 -6.83 -17.82
N GLY A 209 0.69 -6.65 -16.54
CA GLY A 209 1.82 -5.82 -16.11
C GLY A 209 1.44 -4.81 -15.03
N CYS A 210 0.16 -4.48 -14.89
CA CYS A 210 -0.38 -3.60 -13.85
C CYS A 210 -0.31 -4.25 -12.45
N VAL A 211 -0.53 -3.43 -11.41
CA VAL A 211 -0.72 -3.85 -10.04
C VAL A 211 -2.22 -3.81 -9.72
N ARG A 212 -2.87 -4.97 -9.61
CA ARG A 212 -4.29 -5.05 -9.26
C ARG A 212 -4.47 -5.31 -7.77
N ILE A 213 -5.24 -4.47 -7.10
CA ILE A 213 -5.52 -4.54 -5.66
C ILE A 213 -7.01 -4.77 -5.41
N SER A 214 -7.38 -5.11 -4.17
CA SER A 214 -8.79 -5.15 -3.79
C SER A 214 -9.40 -3.75 -3.86
N GLY A 215 -10.70 -3.69 -4.16
CA GLY A 215 -11.48 -2.45 -4.11
C GLY A 215 -11.55 -1.88 -2.69
N LYS A 216 -11.45 -2.73 -1.66
CA LYS A 216 -11.34 -2.28 -0.27
C LYS A 216 -10.03 -1.56 0.01
N LEU A 217 -8.90 -2.15 -0.41
CA LEU A 217 -7.60 -1.49 -0.30
C LEU A 217 -7.55 -0.21 -1.13
N ASN A 218 -8.08 -0.22 -2.36
CA ASN A 218 -8.15 0.96 -3.21
C ASN A 218 -8.85 2.14 -2.49
N ARG A 219 -10.04 1.90 -1.94
CA ARG A 219 -10.79 2.91 -1.17
C ARG A 219 -10.03 3.37 0.07
N PHE A 220 -9.34 2.46 0.77
CA PHE A 220 -8.51 2.82 1.92
C PHE A 220 -7.37 3.76 1.51
N LEU A 221 -6.57 3.37 0.51
CA LEU A 221 -5.44 4.17 0.05
C LEU A 221 -5.87 5.55 -0.44
N ASP A 222 -6.99 5.64 -1.16
CA ASP A 222 -7.52 6.91 -1.66
C ASP A 222 -8.09 7.80 -0.54
N LYS A 223 -8.92 7.23 0.35
CA LYS A 223 -9.53 7.99 1.45
C LYS A 223 -8.48 8.58 2.40
N TYR A 224 -7.44 7.80 2.70
CA TYR A 224 -6.38 8.20 3.64
C TYR A 224 -5.15 8.78 2.94
N LYS A 225 -5.22 9.01 1.62
CA LYS A 225 -4.19 9.73 0.86
C LYS A 225 -2.80 9.12 1.03
N ILE A 226 -2.74 7.78 1.12
CA ILE A 226 -1.52 7.01 1.45
C ILE A 226 -0.45 7.17 0.36
N LEU A 227 -0.88 7.29 -0.89
CA LEU A 227 -0.02 7.49 -2.06
C LEU A 227 -0.01 8.93 -2.56
N ASP A 228 -0.35 9.90 -1.71
CA ASP A 228 -0.37 11.31 -2.09
C ASP A 228 0.72 12.10 -1.35
N GLY A 229 1.04 13.31 -1.82
CA GLY A 229 2.06 14.15 -1.20
C GLY A 229 3.45 13.50 -1.27
N ARG A 230 4.08 13.25 -0.11
CA ARG A 230 5.39 12.57 -0.05
C ARG A 230 5.30 11.07 -0.35
N GLY A 231 4.19 10.44 0.01
CA GLY A 231 4.00 8.99 -0.18
C GLY A 231 3.74 8.56 -1.62
N LYS A 232 3.88 9.46 -2.60
CA LYS A 232 3.58 9.32 -4.04
C LYS A 232 4.35 8.24 -4.81
N TYR A 233 4.99 7.31 -4.11
CA TYR A 233 5.82 6.27 -4.68
C TYR A 233 5.21 4.89 -4.49
N LEU A 234 5.06 4.16 -5.58
CA LEU A 234 4.88 2.72 -5.56
C LEU A 234 6.25 2.06 -5.57
N MET A 235 6.54 1.29 -4.53
CA MET A 235 7.73 0.45 -4.47
C MET A 235 7.37 -0.96 -4.88
N VAL A 236 8.11 -1.53 -5.83
CA VAL A 236 7.92 -2.92 -6.26
C VAL A 236 9.24 -3.67 -6.07
N GLY A 237 9.20 -4.76 -5.33
CA GLY A 237 10.31 -5.70 -5.18
C GLY A 237 9.93 -7.11 -5.63
N ASP A 238 10.91 -8.01 -5.55
CA ASP A 238 10.76 -9.42 -5.91
C ASP A 238 11.55 -10.28 -4.92
N SER A 239 10.85 -10.87 -3.95
CA SER A 239 11.51 -11.54 -2.83
C SER A 239 12.32 -12.79 -3.19
N ARG A 240 12.19 -13.28 -4.43
CA ARG A 240 13.06 -14.34 -4.98
C ARG A 240 14.49 -13.86 -5.19
N LEU A 241 14.71 -12.56 -5.30
CA LEU A 241 16.01 -11.96 -5.60
C LEU A 241 16.81 -11.61 -4.34
N PHE A 242 16.19 -11.62 -3.15
CA PHE A 242 16.82 -11.16 -1.91
C PHE A 242 17.95 -12.05 -1.37
N ASN A 243 18.01 -13.30 -1.80
CA ASN A 243 19.06 -14.25 -1.37
C ASN A 243 20.19 -14.38 -2.42
N LYS A 244 20.20 -13.54 -3.46
CA LYS A 244 21.25 -13.55 -4.50
C LYS A 244 22.39 -12.56 -4.22
N SER A 245 22.44 -12.00 -3.01
CA SER A 245 23.46 -11.06 -2.53
C SER A 245 24.21 -11.66 -1.36
#